data_AF-A0A8S3CR65-F1
#
_entry.id   AF-A0A8S3CR65-F1
#
_cell.length_a   1.000
_cell.length_b   1.000
_cell.length_c   1.000
_cell.angle_alpha   90.00
_cell.angle_beta   90.00
_cell.angle_gamma   90.00
#
_symmetry.space_group_name_H-M   'P 1'
#
loop_
_entity.id
_entity.type
_entity.pdbx_description
1 polymer ?
#
loop_
_entity_poly.entity_id
_entity_poly.type
_entity_poly.pdbx_seq_one_letter_code
_entity_poly.pdbx_strand_id
1 'polypeptide(L)'
;IFGFELLTDLSSFYPIRTALLVVKLALQVYATLLRVLSNDDRLRFFSRTYKFLTQMSSIFPPLTQNSVYVLQQAIRACSLPPSNLPQLKWTSDSLGRPRRIDI
;
A
#
# COMPACT_ATOMS: atom_id res chain seq x y z
N ILE A 1 1.10 -10.45 -3.81
CA ILE A 1 -0.33 -10.62 -3.45
C ILE A 1 -0.57 -12.04 -2.96
N PHE A 2 -0.42 -13.06 -3.81
CA PHE A 2 -0.53 -14.48 -3.43
C PHE A 2 0.22 -14.84 -2.14
N GLY A 3 1.47 -14.37 -1.96
CA GLY A 3 2.22 -14.64 -0.73
C GLY A 3 1.57 -14.10 0.56
N PHE A 4 0.85 -12.98 0.51
CA PHE A 4 0.11 -12.45 1.65
C PHE A 4 -1.17 -13.24 1.94
N GLU A 5 -1.85 -13.71 0.89
CA GLU A 5 -3.03 -14.57 1.00
C GLU A 5 -2.65 -15.92 1.60
N LEU A 6 -1.62 -16.57 1.06
CA LEU A 6 -1.10 -17.82 1.59
C LEU A 6 -0.66 -17.68 3.06
N LEU A 7 -0.01 -16.58 3.42
CA LEU A 7 0.41 -16.34 4.79
C LEU A 7 -0.80 -16.14 5.73
N THR A 8 -1.89 -15.54 5.22
CA THR A 8 -3.18 -15.44 5.91
C THR A 8 -3.74 -16.81 6.26
N ASP A 9 -3.82 -17.68 5.27
CA ASP A 9 -4.37 -19.02 5.45
C ASP A 9 -3.48 -19.84 6.39
N LEU A 10 -2.16 -19.86 6.14
CA LEU A 10 -1.20 -20.59 6.97
C LEU A 10 -1.22 -20.14 8.43
N SER A 11 -1.32 -18.84 8.68
CA SER A 11 -1.36 -18.32 10.05
C SER A 11 -2.66 -18.65 10.78
N SER A 12 -3.75 -18.84 10.03
CA SER A 12 -5.04 -19.25 10.60
C SER A 12 -5.01 -20.71 11.06
N PHE A 13 -4.29 -21.58 10.35
CA PHE A 13 -4.12 -22.99 10.72
C PHE A 13 -2.99 -23.22 11.74
N TYR A 14 -1.91 -22.44 11.69
CA TYR A 14 -0.69 -22.65 12.48
C TYR A 14 -0.20 -21.36 13.14
N PRO A 15 -0.86 -20.89 14.22
CA PRO A 15 -0.44 -19.71 14.98
C PRO A 15 0.79 -20.03 15.87
N ILE A 16 1.93 -20.33 15.24
CA ILE A 16 3.18 -20.68 15.91
C ILE A 16 4.09 -19.43 15.95
N ARG A 17 5.01 -19.36 16.92
CA ARG A 17 5.98 -18.25 17.06
C ARG A 17 6.77 -17.95 15.78
N THR A 18 7.10 -18.97 14.98
CA THR A 18 7.80 -18.77 13.70
C THR A 18 6.92 -18.02 12.70
N ALA A 19 5.62 -18.33 12.63
CA ALA A 19 4.67 -17.62 11.78
C ALA A 19 4.57 -16.13 12.17
N LEU A 20 4.58 -15.81 13.48
CA LEU A 20 4.60 -14.42 13.96
C LEU A 20 5.78 -13.61 13.38
N LEU A 21 6.98 -14.20 13.34
CA LEU A 21 8.17 -13.53 12.78
C LEU A 21 8.03 -13.31 11.28
N VAL A 22 7.52 -14.30 10.56
CA VAL A 22 7.27 -14.21 9.11
C VAL A 22 6.22 -13.14 8.81
N VAL A 23 5.14 -13.06 9.61
CA VAL A 23 4.11 -12.02 9.47
C VAL A 23 4.66 -10.64 9.78
N LYS A 24 5.53 -10.51 10.78
CA LYS A 24 6.20 -9.23 11.09
C LYS A 24 7.07 -8.77 9.91
N LEU A 25 7.81 -9.68 9.28
CA LEU A 25 8.55 -9.39 8.06
C LEU A 25 7.61 -9.02 6.91
N ALA A 26 6.52 -9.75 6.73
CA ALA A 26 5.52 -9.48 5.70
C ALA A 26 4.91 -8.08 5.87
N LEU A 27 4.62 -7.62 7.10
CA LEU A 27 4.17 -6.26 7.38
C LEU A 27 5.20 -5.19 6.98
N GLN A 28 6.49 -5.45 7.18
CA GLN A 28 7.56 -4.54 6.74
C GLN A 28 7.67 -4.49 5.21
N VAL A 29 7.57 -5.64 4.55
CA VAL A 29 7.51 -5.73 3.08
C VAL A 29 6.29 -5.00 2.55
N TYR A 30 5.13 -5.17 3.18
CA TYR A 30 3.89 -4.46 2.84
C TYR A 30 4.08 -2.94 2.89
N ALA A 31 4.63 -2.42 3.98
CA ALA A 31 4.90 -0.99 4.14
C ALA A 31 5.90 -0.47 3.10
N THR A 32 6.89 -1.27 2.75
CA THR A 32 7.88 -0.93 1.72
C THR A 32 7.26 -0.91 0.32
N LEU A 33 6.42 -1.91 -0.01
CA LEU A 33 5.71 -1.98 -1.29
C LEU A 33 4.79 -0.78 -1.49
N LEU A 34 4.10 -0.33 -0.44
CA LEU A 34 3.26 0.87 -0.50
C LEU A 34 4.06 2.13 -0.89
N ARG A 35 5.36 2.19 -0.58
CA ARG A 35 6.20 3.35 -0.95
C ARG A 35 6.69 3.27 -2.40
N VAL A 36 6.98 2.07 -2.89
CA VAL A 36 7.59 1.85 -4.21
C VAL A 36 6.55 1.76 -5.33
N LEU A 37 5.34 1.25 -5.04
CA LEU A 37 4.28 1.11 -6.05
C LEU A 37 3.74 2.46 -6.53
N SER A 38 3.24 2.50 -7.77
CA SER A 38 2.48 3.62 -8.34
C SER A 38 1.12 3.80 -7.62
N ASN A 39 0.45 4.95 -7.74
CA ASN A 39 -0.83 5.18 -7.06
C ASN A 39 -1.93 4.18 -7.47
N ASP A 40 -2.03 3.86 -8.76
CA ASP A 40 -3.02 2.89 -9.26
C ASP A 40 -2.72 1.47 -8.75
N ASP A 41 -1.43 1.10 -8.72
CA ASP A 41 -1.00 -0.21 -8.22
C ASP A 41 -1.15 -0.31 -6.69
N ARG A 42 -0.99 0.79 -5.95
CA ARG A 42 -1.23 0.84 -4.49
C ARG A 42 -2.69 0.53 -4.17
N LEU A 43 -3.63 1.14 -4.88
CA LEU A 43 -5.06 0.89 -4.67
C LEU A 43 -5.42 -0.56 -5.00
N ARG A 44 -4.89 -1.11 -6.11
CA ARG A 44 -5.10 -2.52 -6.47
C ARG A 44 -4.46 -3.49 -5.48
N PHE A 45 -3.25 -3.17 -5.01
CA PHE A 45 -2.56 -3.95 -3.99
C PHE A 45 -3.35 -3.93 -2.69
N PHE A 46 -3.64 -2.74 -2.16
CA PHE A 46 -4.35 -2.53 -0.90
C PHE A 46 -5.74 -3.20 -0.90
N SER A 47 -6.54 -3.02 -1.95
CA SER A 47 -7.88 -3.62 -2.05
C SER A 47 -7.86 -5.15 -2.02
N ARG A 48 -6.78 -5.80 -2.45
CA ARG A 48 -6.62 -7.26 -2.34
C ARG A 48 -6.01 -7.70 -1.02
N THR A 49 -5.14 -6.90 -0.42
CA THR A 49 -4.35 -7.30 0.75
C THR A 49 -4.79 -6.66 2.07
N TYR A 50 -5.85 -5.84 2.12
CA TYR A 50 -6.34 -5.25 3.37
C TYR A 50 -6.83 -6.32 4.37
N LYS A 51 -7.41 -7.43 3.87
CA LYS A 51 -7.87 -8.55 4.71
C LYS A 51 -6.74 -9.16 5.52
N PHE A 52 -5.56 -9.31 4.90
CA PHE A 52 -4.34 -9.76 5.58
C PHE A 52 -4.03 -8.88 6.80
N LEU A 53 -4.08 -7.55 6.68
CA LEU A 53 -3.79 -6.65 7.80
C LEU A 53 -4.79 -6.85 8.96
N THR A 54 -6.08 -6.97 8.64
CA THR A 54 -7.14 -7.17 9.64
C THR A 54 -7.10 -8.55 10.30
N GLN A 55 -6.82 -9.60 9.53
CA GLN A 55 -6.78 -10.98 10.02
C GLN A 55 -5.52 -11.22 10.85
N MET A 56 -4.37 -10.69 10.44
CA MET A 56 -3.14 -10.83 11.22
C MET A 56 -3.21 -10.15 12.58
N SER A 57 -3.88 -9.01 12.71
CA SER A 57 -4.10 -8.39 14.02
C SER A 57 -5.00 -9.24 14.92
N SER A 58 -5.94 -9.99 14.35
CA SER A 58 -6.80 -10.90 15.12
C SER A 58 -6.10 -12.19 15.52
N ILE A 59 -5.28 -12.76 14.63
CA ILE A 59 -4.55 -14.02 14.87
C ILE A 59 -3.36 -13.78 15.81
N PHE A 60 -2.69 -12.64 15.67
CA PHE A 60 -1.52 -12.26 16.45
C PHE A 60 -1.75 -10.92 17.15
N PRO A 61 -2.37 -10.91 18.35
CA PRO A 61 -2.63 -9.68 19.11
C PRO A 61 -1.40 -8.76 19.29
N PRO A 62 -0.17 -9.27 19.50
CA PRO A 62 1.03 -8.43 19.60
C PRO A 62 1.34 -7.60 18.35
N LEU A 63 0.80 -7.96 17.19
CA LEU A 63 1.01 -7.23 15.94
C LEU A 63 -0.05 -6.16 15.67
N THR A 64 -1.09 -6.06 16.49
CA THR A 64 -2.22 -5.13 16.27
C THR A 64 -1.74 -3.69 16.03
N GLN A 65 -0.84 -3.19 16.88
CA GLN A 65 -0.30 -1.82 16.74
C GLN A 65 0.47 -1.64 15.43
N ASN A 66 1.24 -2.65 15.01
CA ASN A 66 1.98 -2.60 13.74
C ASN A 66 1.02 -2.65 12.54
N SER A 67 0.01 -3.52 12.58
CA SER A 67 -1.01 -3.61 11.53
C SER A 67 -1.79 -2.30 11.39
N VAL A 68 -2.18 -1.68 12.52
CA VAL A 68 -2.84 -0.36 12.52
C VAL A 68 -1.93 0.71 11.91
N TYR A 69 -0.66 0.74 12.28
CA TYR A 69 0.30 1.69 11.72
C TYR A 69 0.45 1.52 10.20
N VAL A 70 0.59 0.28 9.72
CA VAL A 70 0.68 -0.01 8.28
C VAL A 70 -0.62 0.33 7.57
N LEU A 71 -1.78 0.07 8.17
CA LEU A 71 -3.09 0.45 7.63
C LEU A 71 -3.21 1.97 7.49
N GLN A 72 -2.79 2.73 8.51
CA GLN A 72 -2.76 4.19 8.44
C GLN A 72 -1.83 4.69 7.33
N GLN A 73 -0.66 4.08 7.16
CA GLN A 73 0.23 4.41 6.04
C GLN A 73 -0.39 4.07 4.69
N ALA A 74 -1.08 2.94 4.58
CA ALA A 74 -1.77 2.54 3.37
C ALA A 74 -2.88 3.53 3.00
N ILE A 75 -3.70 3.92 3.98
CA ILE A 75 -4.74 4.93 3.81
C ILE A 75 -4.10 6.23 3.34
N ARG A 76 -3.09 6.76 4.04
CA ARG A 76 -2.41 7.99 3.62
C ARG A 76 -1.81 7.89 2.20
N ALA A 77 -1.22 6.75 1.86
CA ALA A 77 -0.64 6.51 0.55
C ALA A 77 -1.69 6.40 -0.58
N CYS A 78 -2.93 6.02 -0.25
CA CYS A 78 -4.05 5.89 -1.19
C CYS A 78 -4.97 7.13 -1.21
N SER A 79 -5.03 7.89 -0.11
CA SER A 79 -5.88 9.08 0.06
C SER A 79 -5.23 10.37 -0.43
N LEU A 80 -3.91 10.35 -0.68
CA LEU A 80 -3.29 11.45 -1.40
C LEU A 80 -3.90 11.47 -2.81
N PRO A 81 -4.62 12.54 -3.20
CA PRO A 81 -5.09 12.67 -4.58
C PRO A 81 -3.88 12.52 -5.52
N PRO A 82 -4.09 12.10 -6.78
CA PRO A 82 -3.15 12.41 -7.83
C PRO A 82 -3.09 13.94 -7.93
N SER A 83 -2.28 14.53 -7.07
CA SER A 83 -1.61 15.78 -7.26
C SER A 83 -2.45 17.05 -7.45
N ASN A 84 -2.26 17.99 -6.53
CA ASN A 84 -1.97 19.39 -6.87
C ASN A 84 -0.66 19.49 -7.67
N LEU A 85 -0.47 18.66 -8.68
CA LEU A 85 0.48 18.92 -9.75
C LEU A 85 -0.39 19.66 -10.75
N PRO A 86 -0.16 20.94 -11.03
CA PRO A 86 -0.71 21.52 -12.25
C PRO A 86 -0.36 20.54 -13.36
N GLN A 87 -1.38 19.99 -14.03
CA GLN A 87 -1.15 19.27 -15.26
C GLN A 87 -0.34 20.21 -16.14
N LEU A 88 0.93 19.87 -16.35
CA LEU A 88 1.79 20.54 -17.30
C LEU A 88 1.24 20.17 -18.68
N LYS A 89 0.16 20.86 -19.05
CA LYS A 89 -0.51 20.74 -20.33
C LYS A 89 0.40 21.47 -21.29
N TRP A 90 1.27 20.72 -21.97
CA TRP A 90 1.97 21.24 -23.13
C TRP A 90 0.93 21.41 -24.24
N THR A 91 0.24 22.54 -24.27
CA THR A 91 -0.48 22.96 -25.47
C THR A 91 0.54 23.57 -26.41
N SER A 92 0.81 22.88 -27.50
CA SER A 92 1.52 23.45 -28.63
C SER A 92 0.62 24.53 -29.25
N ASP A 93 1.07 25.78 -29.28
CA ASP A 93 0.49 26.77 -30.17
C ASP A 93 0.63 26.27 -31.63
N SER A 94 -0.17 26.79 -32.55
CA SER A 94 -0.11 26.49 -34.00
C SER A 94 1.26 26.74 -34.66
N LEU A 95 2.24 27.23 -33.89
CA LEU A 95 3.65 27.47 -34.26
C LEU A 95 4.67 26.65 -33.44
N GLY A 96 4.23 25.66 -32.65
CA GLY A 96 5.09 24.62 -32.07
C GLY A 96 6.08 25.06 -30.98
N ARG A 97 5.90 26.23 -30.33
CA ARG A 97 6.77 26.66 -29.22
C ARG A 97 6.09 26.46 -27.86
N PRO A 98 6.80 25.91 -26.86
CA PRO A 98 6.24 25.76 -25.53
C PRO A 98 6.16 27.10 -24.80
N ARG A 99 4.96 27.46 -24.31
CA ARG A 99 4.77 28.55 -23.34
C ARG A 99 4.28 27.99 -22.01
N ARG A 100 4.86 28.49 -20.92
CA ARG A 100 4.47 28.18 -19.54
C ARG A 100 3.41 29.21 -19.12
N ILE A 101 2.24 28.75 -18.67
CA ILE A 101 1.20 29.62 -18.09
C ILE A 101 1.00 29.11 -16.66
N ASP A 102 1.32 29.96 -15.69
CA ASP A 102 0.99 29.73 -14.28
C ASP A 102 -0.42 30.33 -14.04
N ILE A 103 -1.37 29.50 -13.58
CA ILE A 103 -2.68 29.94 -13.08
C ILE A 103 -2.65 29.78 -11.56
#